data_AF-A0A2X3KUC2-F1
#
_entry.id   AF-A0A2X3KUC2-F1
#
_cell.length_a   1.000
_cell.length_b   1.000
_cell.length_c   1.000
_cell.angle_alpha   90.00
_cell.angle_beta   90.00
_cell.angle_gamma   90.00
#
_symmetry.space_group_name_H-M   'P 1'
#
loop_
_entity.id
_entity.type
_entity.pdbx_description
1 polymer ?
#
loop_
_entity_poly.entity_id
_entity_poly.type
_entity_poly.pdbx_seq_one_letter_code
_entity_poly.pdbx_strand_id
1 'polypeptide(L)'
;MIEHFGRRCQGWFEDDDGLREQCDYRFRFKNCPNCNAENDIAARRCHQCDHILVDPDDMLKAALKLKDALVLRCSGMTLQSGGDAKGDWLKITYYDEDGADVSERFRLHTPAQRMAFEQLFIRPHSRAPGVPLRWITVADVVAQQPLLRHPDFVVARKNGQFWNVREKVFDYQGRFRRANELRG
;
A
#
# COMPACT_ATOMS: atom_id res chain seq x y z
N MET A 1 -19.07 -3.49 5.15
CA MET A 1 -18.87 -2.76 3.88
C MET A 1 -18.16 -3.70 2.92
N ILE A 2 -18.67 -3.86 1.69
CA ILE A 2 -18.09 -4.74 0.66
C ILE A 2 -16.92 -3.97 -0.01
N GLU A 3 -15.84 -4.66 -0.36
CA GLU A 3 -14.64 -4.08 -0.97
C GLU A 3 -14.97 -3.31 -2.27
N HIS A 4 -14.34 -2.14 -2.46
CA HIS A 4 -14.50 -1.30 -3.65
C HIS A 4 -13.22 -1.28 -4.50
N PHE A 5 -13.38 -1.58 -5.79
CA PHE A 5 -12.27 -1.72 -6.75
C PHE A 5 -12.12 -0.53 -7.71
N GLY A 6 -13.01 0.47 -7.63
CA GLY A 6 -12.89 1.68 -8.45
C GLY A 6 -11.57 2.41 -8.19
N ARG A 7 -10.87 2.78 -9.28
CA ARG A 7 -9.54 3.43 -9.23
C ARG A 7 -9.61 4.95 -9.41
N ARG A 8 -10.57 5.44 -10.17
CA ARG A 8 -10.80 6.87 -10.47
C ARG A 8 -12.28 7.21 -10.44
N CYS A 9 -12.60 8.44 -10.05
CA CYS A 9 -13.94 9.01 -10.16
C CYS A 9 -14.44 8.95 -11.61
N GLN A 10 -15.73 8.60 -11.78
CA GLN A 10 -16.40 8.56 -13.08
C GLN A 10 -17.25 9.80 -13.35
N GLY A 11 -17.27 10.75 -12.41
CA GLY A 11 -17.93 12.05 -12.59
C GLY A 11 -17.21 12.91 -13.62
N TRP A 12 -17.98 13.79 -14.25
CA TRP A 12 -17.49 14.81 -15.17
C TRP A 12 -18.23 16.11 -14.86
N PHE A 13 -17.61 17.22 -15.22
CA PHE A 13 -18.19 18.55 -15.16
C PHE A 13 -18.05 19.20 -16.53
N GLU A 14 -18.93 20.15 -16.83
CA GLU A 14 -18.91 20.93 -18.06
C GLU A 14 -18.43 22.33 -17.69
N ASP A 15 -17.44 22.84 -18.40
CA ASP A 15 -16.97 24.22 -18.21
C ASP A 15 -17.91 25.23 -18.90
N ASP A 16 -17.62 26.52 -18.73
CA ASP A 16 -18.41 27.61 -19.30
C ASP A 16 -18.40 27.60 -20.85
N ASP A 17 -17.46 26.88 -21.48
CA ASP A 17 -17.32 26.72 -22.94
C ASP A 17 -18.00 25.43 -23.46
N GLY A 18 -18.65 24.65 -22.59
CA GLY A 18 -19.34 23.40 -22.96
C GLY A 18 -18.41 22.19 -23.10
N LEU A 19 -17.14 22.30 -22.71
CA LEU A 19 -16.19 21.19 -22.71
C LEU A 19 -16.40 20.33 -21.47
N ARG A 20 -16.47 19.01 -21.69
CA ARG A 20 -16.58 18.04 -20.59
C ARG A 20 -15.21 17.66 -20.08
N GLU A 21 -14.98 17.92 -18.80
CA GLU A 21 -13.80 17.52 -18.07
C GLU A 21 -14.11 16.38 -17.09
N GLN A 22 -13.30 15.32 -17.12
CA GLN A 22 -13.45 14.20 -16.19
C GLN A 22 -12.79 14.51 -14.85
N CYS A 23 -13.50 14.23 -13.76
CA CYS A 23 -12.96 14.32 -12.40
C CYS A 23 -11.61 13.59 -12.29
N ASP A 24 -10.61 14.29 -11.74
CA ASP A 24 -9.24 13.84 -11.59
C ASP A 24 -9.01 13.02 -10.31
N TYR A 25 -9.98 12.99 -9.40
CA TYR A 25 -9.89 12.26 -8.14
C TYR A 25 -9.63 10.77 -8.35
N ARG A 26 -8.56 10.28 -7.73
CA ARG A 26 -8.13 8.88 -7.78
C ARG A 26 -8.31 8.22 -6.41
N PHE A 27 -9.10 7.15 -6.40
CA PHE A 27 -9.27 6.29 -5.24
C PHE A 27 -8.00 5.45 -4.99
N ARG A 28 -7.31 5.05 -6.06
CA ARG A 28 -6.06 4.29 -5.99
C ARG A 28 -5.08 4.81 -7.01
N PHE A 29 -3.86 5.13 -6.57
CA PHE A 29 -2.83 5.74 -7.41
C PHE A 29 -1.44 5.33 -6.96
N LYS A 30 -0.45 5.61 -7.82
CA LYS A 30 0.97 5.61 -7.47
C LYS A 30 1.55 7.00 -7.73
N ASN A 31 2.41 7.46 -6.82
CA ASN A 31 3.03 8.78 -6.96
C ASN A 31 4.19 8.73 -7.95
N CYS A 32 4.31 9.77 -8.76
CA CYS A 32 5.51 9.98 -9.56
C CYS A 32 6.70 10.29 -8.66
N PRO A 33 7.84 9.58 -8.76
CA PRO A 33 9.01 9.89 -7.94
C PRO A 33 9.65 11.24 -8.29
N ASN A 34 9.36 11.79 -9.48
CA ASN A 34 9.94 13.05 -9.95
C ASN A 34 9.10 14.28 -9.59
N CYS A 35 7.78 14.24 -9.82
CA CYS A 35 6.89 15.39 -9.60
C CYS A 35 5.78 15.15 -8.58
N ASN A 36 5.76 13.98 -7.93
CA ASN A 36 4.76 13.57 -6.93
C ASN A 36 3.31 13.55 -7.41
N ALA A 37 3.06 13.62 -8.72
CA ALA A 37 1.72 13.53 -9.28
C ALA A 37 1.09 12.15 -9.04
N GLU A 38 -0.22 12.13 -8.76
CA GLU A 38 -0.99 10.91 -8.58
C GLU A 38 -1.31 10.26 -9.93
N ASN A 39 -0.73 9.10 -10.20
CA ASN A 39 -0.92 8.39 -11.46
C ASN A 39 -1.78 7.15 -11.27
N ASP A 40 -2.48 6.72 -12.33
CA ASP A 40 -3.12 5.40 -12.32
C ASP A 40 -2.08 4.32 -11.95
N ILE A 41 -2.46 3.32 -11.16
CA ILE A 41 -1.53 2.26 -10.72
C ILE A 41 -0.93 1.53 -11.93
N ALA A 42 -1.66 1.41 -13.04
CA ALA A 42 -1.21 0.81 -14.29
C ALA A 42 -0.45 1.80 -15.21
N ALA A 43 -0.36 3.09 -14.87
CA ALA A 43 0.34 4.07 -15.70
C ALA A 43 1.84 3.73 -15.82
N ARG A 44 2.38 3.71 -17.03
CA ARG A 44 3.81 3.50 -17.28
C ARG A 44 4.61 4.81 -17.28
N ARG A 45 3.93 5.93 -17.50
CA ARG A 45 4.51 7.28 -17.54
C ARG A 45 3.66 8.21 -16.70
N CYS A 46 4.31 9.20 -16.11
CA CYS A 46 3.62 10.24 -15.37
C CYS A 46 2.78 11.08 -16.32
N HIS A 47 1.48 11.23 -16.04
CA HIS A 47 0.59 12.06 -16.85
C HIS A 47 0.95 13.54 -16.84
N GLN A 48 1.73 14.00 -15.85
CA GLN A 48 2.12 15.41 -15.71
C GLN A 48 3.51 15.73 -16.26
N CYS A 49 4.52 14.87 -16.04
CA CYS A 49 5.92 15.16 -16.38
C CYS A 49 6.56 14.15 -17.33
N ASP A 50 5.78 13.19 -17.85
CA ASP A 50 6.20 12.10 -18.74
C ASP A 50 7.31 11.17 -18.20
N HIS A 51 7.73 11.35 -16.95
CA HIS A 51 8.71 10.49 -16.29
C HIS A 51 8.25 9.03 -16.29
N ILE A 52 9.14 8.12 -16.68
CA ILE A 52 8.86 6.67 -16.67
C ILE A 52 8.64 6.23 -15.24
N LEU A 53 7.45 5.73 -14.95
CA LEU A 53 7.11 5.20 -13.64
C LEU A 53 7.66 3.79 -13.55
N VAL A 54 8.35 3.49 -12.43
CA VAL A 54 8.91 2.16 -12.18
C VAL A 54 7.79 1.12 -12.26
N ASP A 55 7.96 0.15 -13.14
CA ASP A 55 7.05 -0.97 -13.26
C ASP A 55 7.25 -1.92 -12.06
N PRO A 56 6.16 -2.40 -11.41
CA PRO A 56 6.26 -3.35 -10.33
C PRO A 56 7.10 -4.60 -10.67
N ASP A 57 7.08 -5.08 -11.91
CA ASP A 57 7.88 -6.23 -12.33
C ASP A 57 9.37 -5.93 -12.32
N ASP A 58 9.75 -4.74 -12.76
CA ASP A 58 11.15 -4.33 -12.78
C ASP A 58 11.66 -4.06 -11.36
N MET A 59 10.82 -3.48 -10.51
CA MET A 59 11.11 -3.33 -9.08
C MET A 59 11.31 -4.70 -8.39
N LEU A 60 10.38 -5.64 -8.58
CA LEU A 60 10.47 -6.98 -8.00
C LEU A 60 11.69 -7.73 -8.54
N LYS A 61 11.94 -7.67 -9.85
CA LYS A 61 13.11 -8.29 -10.49
C LYS A 61 14.42 -7.69 -9.98
N ALA A 62 14.47 -6.38 -9.76
CA ALA A 62 15.64 -5.72 -9.19
C ALA A 62 15.86 -6.14 -7.74
N ALA A 63 14.81 -6.20 -6.92
CA ALA A 63 14.88 -6.66 -5.55
C ALA A 63 15.37 -8.11 -5.45
N LEU A 64 14.87 -9.02 -6.29
CA LEU A 64 15.29 -10.43 -6.32
C LEU A 64 16.78 -10.63 -6.65
N LYS A 65 17.45 -9.65 -7.26
CA LYS A 65 18.89 -9.71 -7.56
C LYS A 65 19.77 -9.31 -6.37
N LEU A 66 19.19 -8.67 -5.36
CA LEU A 66 19.92 -8.16 -4.20
C LEU A 66 20.00 -9.23 -3.11
N LYS A 67 21.22 -9.50 -2.63
CA LYS A 67 21.45 -10.50 -1.57
C LYS A 67 20.88 -10.09 -0.21
N ASP A 68 20.70 -8.79 0.00
CA ASP A 68 20.20 -8.18 1.23
C ASP A 68 18.73 -7.74 1.10
N ALA A 69 18.03 -8.19 0.06
CA ALA A 69 16.59 -7.97 -0.09
C ALA A 69 15.80 -9.26 0.15
N LEU A 70 14.62 -9.09 0.72
CA LEU A 70 13.59 -10.10 0.83
C LEU A 70 12.41 -9.66 -0.03
N VAL A 71 11.95 -10.53 -0.92
CA VAL A 71 10.72 -10.35 -1.67
C VAL A 71 9.73 -11.41 -1.19
N LEU A 72 8.81 -10.98 -0.35
CA LEU A 72 7.81 -11.82 0.28
C LEU A 72 6.52 -11.78 -0.56
N ARG A 73 6.06 -12.95 -1.00
CA ARG A 73 4.82 -13.11 -1.77
C ARG A 73 3.66 -13.25 -0.79
N CYS A 74 3.02 -12.13 -0.51
CA CYS A 74 2.20 -11.99 0.68
C CYS A 74 0.85 -12.69 0.52
N SER A 75 0.59 -13.66 1.39
CA SER A 75 -0.65 -14.45 1.47
C SER A 75 -1.59 -13.95 2.57
N GLY A 76 -1.07 -13.16 3.51
CA GLY A 76 -1.85 -12.63 4.63
C GLY A 76 -1.06 -11.67 5.50
N MET A 77 -1.78 -11.04 6.43
CA MET A 77 -1.17 -10.19 7.46
C MET A 77 -1.92 -10.32 8.78
N THR A 78 -1.22 -10.05 9.88
CA THR A 78 -1.81 -9.95 11.23
C THR A 78 -1.42 -8.65 11.90
N LEU A 79 -2.34 -8.10 12.69
CA LEU A 79 -2.13 -6.89 13.47
C LEU A 79 -1.98 -7.24 14.95
N GLN A 80 -0.96 -6.68 15.59
CA GLN A 80 -0.74 -6.78 17.02
C GLN A 80 -0.55 -5.40 17.62
N SER A 81 -1.39 -5.05 18.59
CA SER A 81 -1.26 -3.83 19.37
C SER A 81 -0.44 -4.06 20.64
N GLY A 82 0.25 -3.02 21.11
CA GLY A 82 0.81 -2.99 22.45
C GLY A 82 1.12 -1.57 22.88
N GLY A 83 1.60 -1.42 24.11
CA GLY A 83 2.02 -0.14 24.68
C GLY A 83 3.34 -0.31 25.43
N ASP A 84 4.13 0.74 25.49
CA ASP A 84 5.28 0.85 26.39
C ASP A 84 5.40 2.31 26.87
N ALA A 85 6.48 2.63 27.60
CA ALA A 85 6.71 3.97 28.14
C ALA A 85 6.71 5.10 27.07
N LYS A 86 6.88 4.76 25.79
CA LYS A 86 6.84 5.71 24.65
C LYS A 86 5.46 5.74 23.97
N GLY A 87 4.43 5.20 24.62
CA GLY A 87 3.05 5.16 24.14
C GLY A 87 2.72 3.95 23.27
N ASP A 88 1.53 3.98 22.69
CA ASP A 88 0.97 2.86 21.95
C ASP A 88 1.67 2.62 20.61
N TRP A 89 1.67 1.36 20.20
CA TRP A 89 2.24 0.92 18.94
C TRP A 89 1.40 -0.20 18.32
N LEU A 90 1.47 -0.25 16.99
CA LEU A 90 0.91 -1.32 16.17
C LEU A 90 2.05 -2.01 15.42
N LYS A 91 2.15 -3.33 15.56
CA LYS A 91 3.00 -4.18 14.74
C LYS A 91 2.14 -4.87 13.69
N ILE A 92 2.60 -4.82 12.45
CA ILE A 92 2.00 -5.53 11.33
C ILE A 92 3.01 -6.57 10.89
N THR A 93 2.58 -7.83 10.81
CA THR A 93 3.38 -8.92 10.27
C THR A 93 2.72 -9.42 9.00
N TYR A 94 3.51 -9.54 7.93
CA TYR A 94 3.12 -10.09 6.64
C TYR A 94 3.73 -11.49 6.50
N TYR A 95 2.96 -12.41 5.94
CA TYR A 95 3.36 -13.81 5.79
C TYR A 95 3.26 -14.22 4.32
N ASP A 96 4.15 -15.12 3.89
CA ASP A 96 3.96 -15.84 2.63
C ASP A 96 3.27 -17.19 2.83
N GLU A 97 3.17 -17.96 1.75
CA GLU A 97 2.60 -19.31 1.74
C GLU A 97 3.53 -20.38 2.35
N ASP A 98 4.82 -20.09 2.45
CA ASP A 98 5.86 -21.01 2.93
C ASP A 98 6.20 -20.77 4.42
N GLY A 99 5.55 -19.80 5.06
CA GLY A 99 5.69 -19.46 6.47
C GLY A 99 6.79 -18.45 6.77
N ALA A 100 7.42 -17.84 5.76
CA ALA A 100 8.32 -16.72 5.98
C ALA A 100 7.52 -15.46 6.36
N ASP A 101 8.10 -14.63 7.21
CA ASP A 101 7.47 -13.41 7.68
C ASP A 101 8.39 -12.18 7.64
N VAL A 102 7.76 -11.02 7.54
CA VAL A 102 8.40 -9.73 7.77
C VAL A 102 7.43 -8.80 8.48
N SER A 103 7.97 -7.95 9.36
CA SER A 103 7.12 -7.03 10.12
C SER A 103 7.58 -5.58 10.04
N GLU A 104 6.62 -4.68 10.19
CA GLU A 104 6.85 -3.25 10.42
C GLU A 104 6.06 -2.80 11.66
N ARG A 105 6.51 -1.71 12.28
CA ARG A 105 5.89 -1.19 13.51
C ARG A 105 5.68 0.31 13.40
N PHE A 106 4.46 0.74 13.71
CA PHE A 106 4.08 2.14 13.81
C PHE A 106 3.87 2.52 15.27
N ARG A 107 4.40 3.68 15.65
CA ARG A 107 4.00 4.38 16.87
C ARG A 107 2.78 5.23 16.56
N LEU A 108 1.86 5.37 17.50
CA LEU A 108 0.57 6.06 17.29
C LEU A 108 0.27 7.10 18.38
N HIS A 109 1.32 7.60 19.03
CA HIS A 109 1.22 8.49 20.18
C HIS A 109 1.08 9.96 19.77
N THR A 110 1.90 10.43 18.83
CA THR A 110 1.89 11.85 18.41
C THR A 110 1.03 12.08 17.16
N PRO A 111 0.53 13.30 16.90
CA PRO A 111 -0.23 13.61 15.69
C PRO A 111 0.53 13.30 14.39
N ALA A 112 1.83 13.62 14.34
CA ALA A 112 2.67 13.32 13.17
C ALA A 112 2.81 11.82 12.93
N GLN A 113 2.93 11.03 14.00
CA GLN A 113 2.97 9.57 13.93
C GLN A 113 1.65 8.99 13.40
N ARG A 114 0.51 9.51 13.88
CA ARG A 114 -0.82 9.12 13.40
C ARG A 114 -1.01 9.46 11.93
N MET A 115 -0.62 10.67 11.51
CA MET A 115 -0.67 11.09 10.10
C MET A 115 0.20 10.20 9.21
N ALA A 116 1.44 9.90 9.63
CA ALA A 116 2.32 8.99 8.90
C ALA A 116 1.71 7.58 8.80
N PHE A 117 1.12 7.07 9.87
CA PHE A 117 0.41 5.79 9.86
C PHE A 117 -0.79 5.78 8.91
N GLU A 118 -1.58 6.85 8.90
CA GLU A 118 -2.70 6.96 7.97
C GLU A 118 -2.24 6.93 6.52
N GLN A 119 -1.16 7.65 6.20
CA GLN A 119 -0.62 7.73 4.84
C GLN A 119 0.07 6.44 4.40
N LEU A 120 0.90 5.84 5.26
CA LEU A 120 1.76 4.71 4.90
C LEU A 120 1.10 3.34 5.11
N PHE A 121 0.05 3.28 5.94
CA PHE A 121 -0.64 2.03 6.26
C PHE A 121 -2.14 2.09 5.91
N ILE A 122 -2.93 2.95 6.57
CA ILE A 122 -4.40 2.90 6.42
C ILE A 122 -4.83 3.15 4.97
N ARG A 123 -4.31 4.17 4.30
CA ARG A 123 -4.68 4.50 2.92
C ARG A 123 -4.37 3.36 1.93
N PRO A 124 -3.15 2.79 1.87
CA PRO A 124 -2.87 1.66 0.99
C PRO A 124 -3.66 0.37 1.32
N HIS A 125 -3.89 0.11 2.62
CA HIS A 125 -4.49 -1.14 3.08
C HIS A 125 -6.03 -1.08 3.16
N SER A 126 -6.67 0.08 3.06
CA SER A 126 -8.14 0.15 3.08
C SER A 126 -8.76 -0.57 1.88
N ARG A 127 -9.73 -1.45 2.14
CA ARG A 127 -10.58 -2.07 1.11
C ARG A 127 -11.60 -1.10 0.51
N ALA A 128 -11.85 0.03 1.18
CA ALA A 128 -12.74 1.09 0.72
C ALA A 128 -11.95 2.40 0.58
N PRO A 129 -11.15 2.56 -0.49
CA PRO A 129 -10.42 3.80 -0.71
C PRO A 129 -11.36 4.98 -0.87
N GLY A 130 -10.97 6.15 -0.34
CA GLY A 130 -11.82 7.35 -0.30
C GLY A 130 -12.82 7.39 0.86
N VAL A 131 -13.07 6.28 1.54
CA VAL A 131 -13.87 6.24 2.78
C VAL A 131 -12.91 6.23 3.99
N PRO A 132 -12.95 7.25 4.87
CA PRO A 132 -12.09 7.27 6.05
C PRO A 132 -12.39 6.10 6.98
N LEU A 133 -11.38 5.31 7.32
CA LEU A 133 -11.45 4.36 8.41
C LEU A 133 -11.35 5.13 9.73
N ARG A 134 -12.42 5.13 10.53
CA ARG A 134 -12.45 5.87 11.80
C ARG A 134 -11.84 5.02 12.91
N TRP A 135 -10.85 5.56 13.60
CA TRP A 135 -10.19 4.91 14.74
C TRP A 135 -9.68 5.97 15.72
N ILE A 136 -9.69 5.65 17.01
CA ILE A 136 -9.16 6.52 18.07
C ILE A 136 -7.93 5.84 18.71
N THR A 137 -8.03 4.54 18.95
CA THR A 137 -7.04 3.71 19.60
C THR A 137 -6.46 2.67 18.64
N VAL A 138 -5.33 2.07 19.03
CA VAL A 138 -4.72 0.98 18.25
C VAL A 138 -5.63 -0.26 18.21
N ALA A 139 -6.38 -0.51 19.28
CA ALA A 139 -7.33 -1.61 19.37
C ALA A 139 -8.45 -1.48 18.33
N ASP A 140 -8.92 -0.26 18.04
CA ASP A 140 -9.93 -0.01 17.01
C ASP A 140 -9.44 -0.45 15.63
N VAL A 141 -8.15 -0.25 15.33
CA VAL A 141 -7.55 -0.67 14.06
C VAL A 141 -7.48 -2.20 13.98
N VAL A 142 -7.06 -2.86 15.06
CA VAL A 142 -7.01 -4.34 15.12
C VAL A 142 -8.42 -4.93 14.94
N ALA A 143 -9.43 -4.38 15.62
CA ALA A 143 -10.81 -4.81 15.48
C ALA A 143 -11.35 -4.62 14.04
N GLN A 144 -10.83 -3.63 13.32
CA GLN A 144 -11.19 -3.32 11.94
C GLN A 144 -10.27 -3.99 10.90
N GLN A 145 -9.41 -4.94 11.28
CA GLN A 145 -8.56 -5.70 10.35
C GLN A 145 -9.33 -6.28 9.14
N PRO A 146 -10.58 -6.77 9.25
CA PRO A 146 -11.34 -7.25 8.09
C PRO A 146 -11.61 -6.19 7.01
N LEU A 147 -11.59 -4.90 7.37
CA LEU A 147 -11.72 -3.77 6.42
C LEU A 147 -10.41 -3.44 5.70
N LEU A 148 -9.32 -4.10 6.11
CA LEU A 148 -7.99 -3.93 5.54
C LEU A 148 -7.64 -5.12 4.64
N ARG A 149 -6.78 -4.86 3.66
CA ARG A 149 -6.21 -5.86 2.74
C ARG A 149 -4.70 -5.92 2.92
N HIS A 150 -4.12 -7.09 2.71
CA HIS A 150 -2.68 -7.23 2.63
C HIS A 150 -2.20 -6.89 1.21
N PRO A 151 -0.92 -6.51 1.02
CA PRO A 151 -0.32 -6.37 -0.31
C PRO A 151 -0.19 -7.73 -1.01
N ASP A 152 0.01 -7.73 -2.32
CA ASP A 152 0.37 -8.93 -3.09
C ASP A 152 1.85 -9.30 -2.88
N PHE A 153 2.71 -8.29 -2.73
CA PHE A 153 4.14 -8.48 -2.42
C PHE A 153 4.63 -7.47 -1.39
N VAL A 154 5.56 -7.90 -0.55
CA VAL A 154 6.30 -7.03 0.36
C VAL A 154 7.79 -7.15 0.04
N VAL A 155 8.44 -6.01 -0.21
CA VAL A 155 9.89 -5.96 -0.36
C VAL A 155 10.50 -5.37 0.89
N ALA A 156 11.42 -6.10 1.50
CA ALA A 156 12.17 -5.65 2.66
C ALA A 156 13.67 -5.67 2.38
N ARG A 157 14.42 -4.83 3.09
CA ARG A 157 15.88 -4.80 3.05
C ARG A 157 16.45 -5.11 4.42
N LYS A 158 17.55 -5.84 4.44
CA LYS A 158 18.27 -6.14 5.67
C LYS A 158 19.00 -4.89 6.14
N ASN A 159 18.73 -4.46 7.37
CA ASN A 159 19.44 -3.39 8.06
C ASN A 159 20.04 -3.97 9.35
N GLY A 160 21.34 -4.29 9.30
CA GLY A 160 22.00 -5.06 10.36
C GLY A 160 21.39 -6.46 10.50
N GLN A 161 20.79 -6.74 11.67
CA GLN A 161 20.14 -8.01 11.95
C GLN A 161 18.63 -8.02 11.64
N PHE A 162 18.05 -6.87 11.29
CA PHE A 162 16.59 -6.72 11.16
C PHE A 162 16.18 -6.49 9.71
N TRP A 163 14.99 -6.98 9.35
CA TRP A 163 14.34 -6.63 8.09
C TRP A 163 13.59 -5.32 8.24
N ASN A 164 13.74 -4.44 7.25
CA ASN A 164 12.97 -3.21 7.14
C ASN A 164 12.13 -3.26 5.87
N VAL A 165 10.80 -3.23 6.03
CA VAL A 165 9.86 -3.13 4.92
C VAL A 165 10.10 -1.82 4.18
N ARG A 166 10.34 -1.91 2.87
CA ARG A 166 10.60 -0.77 1.99
C ARG A 166 9.43 -0.50 1.06
N GLU A 167 8.93 -1.55 0.41
CA GLU A 167 7.86 -1.42 -0.58
C GLU A 167 6.76 -2.44 -0.30
N LYS A 168 5.53 -2.04 -0.59
CA LYS A 168 4.32 -2.87 -0.53
C LYS A 168 3.59 -2.73 -1.86
N VAL A 169 3.49 -3.83 -2.60
CA VAL A 169 2.86 -3.84 -3.91
C VAL A 169 1.44 -4.35 -3.76
N PHE A 170 0.48 -3.54 -4.18
CA PHE A 170 -0.94 -3.89 -4.21
C PHE A 170 -1.46 -3.93 -5.64
N ASP A 171 -2.56 -4.64 -5.86
CA ASP A 171 -3.25 -4.70 -7.15
C ASP A 171 -2.32 -5.13 -8.29
N TYR A 172 -1.39 -6.04 -7.99
CA TYR A 172 -0.37 -6.47 -8.91
C TYR A 172 -0.97 -7.24 -10.09
N GLN A 173 -0.64 -6.81 -11.32
CA GLN A 173 -1.14 -7.35 -12.59
C GLN A 173 0.01 -7.67 -13.56
N GLY A 174 1.13 -8.17 -13.05
CA GLY A 174 2.33 -8.47 -13.84
C GLY A 174 2.62 -9.96 -14.00
N ARG A 175 3.87 -10.29 -14.36
CA ARG A 175 4.29 -11.66 -14.68
C ARG A 175 4.54 -12.57 -13.48
N PHE A 176 4.82 -12.01 -12.30
CA PHE A 176 5.11 -12.78 -11.09
C PHE A 176 3.82 -13.38 -10.52
N ARG A 177 3.87 -14.64 -10.07
CA ARG A 177 2.70 -15.28 -9.43
C ARG A 177 2.40 -14.60 -8.10
N ARG A 178 1.13 -14.32 -7.80
CA ARG A 178 0.63 -13.90 -6.48
C ARG A 178 0.32 -15.11 -5.59
N ALA A 179 0.30 -14.94 -4.27
CA ALA A 179 0.07 -16.05 -3.33
C ALA A 179 -1.25 -16.79 -3.62
N ASN A 180 -2.33 -16.06 -3.90
CA ASN A 180 -3.67 -16.60 -4.13
C ASN A 180 -3.95 -16.97 -5.59
N GLU A 181 -2.96 -16.86 -6.49
CA GLU A 181 -3.13 -17.21 -7.90
C GLU A 181 -2.84 -18.69 -8.12
N LEU A 182 -3.91 -19.48 -8.32
CA LEU A 182 -3.82 -20.83 -8.84
C LEU A 182 -3.43 -20.74 -10.33
N ARG A 183 -2.20 -21.10 -10.68
CA ARG A 183 -1.88 -21.43 -12.07
C ARG A 183 -1.85 -22.95 -12.20
N GLY A 184 -2.74 -23.46 -13.05
CA GLY A 184 -2.51 -24.71 -13.77
C GLY A 184 -1.49 -24.51 -14.89
#